data_AF-A0A849WP84-F1
#
_entry.id   AF-A0A849WP84-F1
#
_cell.length_a   1.000
_cell.length_b   1.000
_cell.length_c   1.000
_cell.angle_alpha   90.00
_cell.angle_beta   90.00
_cell.angle_gamma   90.00
#
_symmetry.space_group_name_H-M   'P 1'
#
loop_
_entity.id
_entity.type
_entity.pdbx_description
1 polymer ?
#
loop_
_entity_poly.entity_id
_entity_poly.type
_entity_poly.pdbx_seq_one_letter_code
_entity_poly.pdbx_strand_id
1 'polypeptide(L)'
;MKMKYLMPDHYRAFFNVPGNYGKRDSFWEFDIEEKKATCHQCIEAPKKYEAHLKCCTFWPFLPNYTIGYILKQKSESYQNAQVFLRRMIKEKRFALPIGLVAPPWYQKEFLDNKDKIFGKSEKMLCPYYQTATQSCGIWRFRGSVCTSFYCKSSYAQKGQLFWKHLEDYLSYLEMALAEEVLVYHDYSPRELSEQLDFLNIDPDQMNLKKLLGQKSLPIPQAKKLWKHYWQKEEEFYIKAAEFVDELPLKQIKEIQGALGTDLLQKLLEARDKIEICQNK
;
A
#
# COMPACT_ATOMS: atom_id res chain seq x y z
N MET A 1 19.31 8.17 -6.14
CA MET A 1 18.94 6.77 -6.40
C MET A 1 17.77 6.80 -7.37
N LYS A 2 17.79 5.97 -8.41
CA LYS A 2 16.70 5.98 -9.39
C LYS A 2 15.39 5.49 -8.79
N MET A 3 14.28 6.08 -9.19
CA MET A 3 12.94 5.69 -8.75
C MET A 3 12.68 4.18 -8.93
N LYS A 4 13.21 3.56 -9.99
CA LYS A 4 13.12 2.09 -10.19
C LYS A 4 13.67 1.20 -9.08
N TYR A 5 14.50 1.73 -8.18
CA TYR A 5 14.99 0.99 -7.02
C TYR A 5 14.19 1.28 -5.75
N LEU A 6 13.40 2.36 -5.76
CA LEU A 6 12.55 2.76 -4.66
C LEU A 6 11.14 2.20 -4.83
N MET A 7 10.60 2.28 -6.04
CA MET A 7 9.22 1.91 -6.35
C MET A 7 9.02 0.40 -6.41
N PRO A 8 7.89 -0.12 -5.90
CA PRO A 8 7.44 -1.48 -6.18
C PRO A 8 7.34 -1.75 -7.69
N ASP A 9 7.82 -2.92 -8.12
CA ASP A 9 7.95 -3.24 -9.55
C ASP A 9 6.58 -3.33 -10.25
N HIS A 10 5.53 -3.70 -9.52
CA HIS A 10 4.17 -3.77 -10.05
C HIS A 10 3.61 -2.41 -10.45
N TYR A 11 4.18 -1.29 -9.98
CA TYR A 11 3.74 0.02 -10.44
C TYR A 11 4.22 0.38 -11.84
N ARG A 12 5.17 -0.38 -12.41
CA ARG A 12 5.86 -0.03 -13.65
C ARG A 12 4.93 0.27 -14.81
N ALA A 13 3.88 -0.52 -14.96
CA ALA A 13 2.93 -0.37 -16.04
C ALA A 13 2.17 0.97 -16.00
N PHE A 14 1.92 1.53 -14.81
CA PHE A 14 1.02 2.67 -14.61
C PHE A 14 1.67 4.04 -14.72
N PHE A 15 3.00 4.09 -14.85
CA PHE A 15 3.76 5.33 -15.08
C PHE A 15 4.18 5.49 -16.55
N ASN A 16 3.68 4.62 -17.45
CA ASN A 16 3.92 4.70 -18.88
C ASN A 16 2.91 5.64 -19.55
N VAL A 17 3.23 6.93 -19.59
CA VAL A 17 2.40 7.96 -20.25
C VAL A 17 2.65 7.94 -21.77
N PRO A 18 1.62 7.78 -22.62
CA PRO A 18 1.73 7.98 -24.06
C PRO A 18 2.09 9.44 -24.37
N GLY A 19 3.17 9.63 -25.14
CA GLY A 19 3.75 10.96 -25.48
C GLY A 19 5.21 11.12 -25.06
N ASN A 20 5.71 10.24 -24.19
CA ASN A 20 7.11 10.22 -23.73
C ASN A 20 7.84 8.91 -24.09
N TYR A 21 7.47 8.29 -25.21
CA TYR A 21 8.15 7.10 -25.73
C TYR A 21 9.62 7.42 -26.04
N GLY A 22 10.55 6.78 -25.30
CA GLY A 22 11.97 6.74 -25.66
C GLY A 22 12.83 7.94 -25.26
N LYS A 23 12.34 8.89 -24.45
CA LYS A 23 13.20 9.96 -23.91
C LYS A 23 13.74 9.60 -22.53
N ARG A 24 14.91 10.16 -22.20
CA ARG A 24 15.62 10.06 -20.92
C ARG A 24 14.82 10.60 -19.70
N ASP A 25 13.56 11.01 -19.90
CA ASP A 25 12.68 11.74 -18.97
C ASP A 25 11.57 10.85 -18.34
N SER A 26 11.76 9.53 -18.32
CA SER A 26 10.80 8.60 -17.67
C SER A 26 10.83 8.76 -16.15
N PHE A 27 9.66 8.78 -15.50
CA PHE A 27 9.53 8.80 -14.04
C PHE A 27 10.39 7.74 -13.34
N TRP A 28 10.61 6.58 -13.98
CA TRP A 28 11.42 5.47 -13.47
C TRP A 28 12.92 5.77 -13.39
N GLU A 29 13.41 6.62 -14.29
CA GLU A 29 14.82 7.00 -14.37
C GLU A 29 15.12 8.30 -13.60
N PHE A 30 14.08 8.97 -13.06
CA PHE A 30 14.23 10.12 -12.16
C PHE A 30 15.12 9.75 -10.97
N ASP A 31 16.15 10.57 -10.73
CA ASP A 31 17.11 10.38 -9.66
C ASP A 31 16.75 11.26 -8.45
N ILE A 32 16.34 10.59 -7.37
CA ILE A 32 16.08 11.24 -6.08
C ILE A 32 16.88 10.52 -4.99
N GLU A 33 17.57 11.27 -4.14
CA GLU A 33 18.33 10.69 -3.04
C GLU A 33 17.93 11.29 -1.69
N GLU A 34 17.12 10.52 -0.96
CA GLU A 34 16.72 10.85 0.39
C GLU A 34 17.73 10.31 1.40
N LYS A 35 18.41 11.20 2.12
CA LYS A 35 19.46 10.86 3.11
C LYS A 35 19.00 10.99 4.55
N LYS A 36 17.86 11.66 4.78
CA LYS A 36 17.37 11.99 6.13
C LYS A 36 16.43 10.92 6.69
N ALA A 37 15.66 10.23 5.86
CA ALA A 37 14.63 9.31 6.33
C ALA A 37 14.60 8.03 5.49
N THR A 38 15.66 7.22 5.55
CA THR A 38 15.65 5.90 4.92
C THR A 38 15.25 4.83 5.95
N CYS A 39 14.80 3.66 5.48
CA CYS A 39 14.46 2.56 6.36
C CYS A 39 15.67 1.97 7.12
N HIS A 40 16.88 2.15 6.58
CA HIS A 40 18.13 1.74 7.25
C HIS A 40 18.66 2.82 8.20
N GLN A 41 18.50 4.09 7.82
CA GLN A 41 19.01 5.24 8.57
C GLN A 41 17.89 6.26 8.77
N CYS A 42 17.15 6.10 9.87
CA CYS A 42 16.05 6.98 10.25
C CYS A 42 16.56 8.09 11.17
N ILE A 43 16.62 9.34 10.71
CA ILE A 43 17.10 10.47 11.53
C ILE A 43 16.21 10.75 12.76
N GLU A 44 14.96 10.29 12.72
CA GLU A 44 14.02 10.41 13.82
C GLU A 44 14.21 9.31 14.88
N ALA A 45 15.08 8.32 14.65
CA ALA A 45 15.42 7.30 15.63
C ALA A 45 16.86 7.52 16.16
N PRO A 46 17.11 7.54 17.49
CA PRO A 46 16.18 7.29 18.59
C PRO A 46 15.45 8.54 19.12
N LYS A 47 15.38 9.65 18.35
CA LYS A 47 14.91 10.96 18.87
C LYS A 47 13.40 11.01 19.14
N LYS A 48 12.62 10.72 18.11
CA LYS A 48 11.15 10.71 18.10
C LYS A 48 10.61 9.28 18.09
N TYR A 49 11.35 8.35 17.49
CA TYR A 49 11.02 6.93 17.38
C TYR A 49 12.04 6.10 18.14
N GLU A 50 11.63 4.93 18.64
CA GLU A 50 12.53 3.92 19.17
C GLU A 50 13.45 3.39 18.06
N ALA A 51 14.72 3.14 18.40
CA ALA A 51 15.77 2.77 17.45
C ALA A 51 15.41 1.53 16.61
N HIS A 52 14.85 0.50 17.26
CA HIS A 52 14.49 -0.77 16.63
C HIS A 52 13.12 -0.75 15.95
N LEU A 53 12.28 0.26 16.19
CA LEU A 53 10.94 0.40 15.61
C LEU A 53 10.89 1.32 14.39
N LYS A 54 11.63 2.45 14.42
CA LYS A 54 11.64 3.45 13.35
C LYS A 54 10.20 3.89 12.99
N CYS A 55 9.90 4.09 11.71
CA CYS A 55 8.52 4.31 11.22
C CYS A 55 7.72 3.00 11.00
N CYS A 56 8.28 1.82 11.29
CA CYS A 56 7.68 0.51 11.01
C CYS A 56 6.60 0.09 12.03
N THR A 57 5.83 1.05 12.52
CA THR A 57 4.73 0.87 13.50
C THR A 57 3.39 1.31 12.90
N PHE A 58 3.26 1.05 11.60
CA PHE A 58 2.07 1.26 10.80
C PHE A 58 1.75 -0.04 10.06
N TRP A 59 0.51 -0.49 10.10
CA TRP A 59 0.04 -1.65 9.36
C TRP A 59 -0.61 -1.17 8.06
N PRO A 60 0.10 -1.24 6.91
CA PRO A 60 -0.45 -0.75 5.65
C PRO A 60 -1.55 -1.67 5.13
N PHE A 61 -2.55 -1.07 4.50
CA PHE A 61 -3.44 -1.80 3.61
C PHE A 61 -2.62 -2.41 2.46
N LEU A 62 -2.92 -3.66 2.11
CA LEU A 62 -2.42 -4.28 0.88
C LEU A 62 -3.59 -4.57 -0.06
N PRO A 63 -3.62 -3.96 -1.26
CA PRO A 63 -4.59 -4.29 -2.29
C PRO A 63 -4.60 -5.77 -2.65
N ASN A 64 -5.75 -6.26 -3.11
CA ASN A 64 -5.93 -7.66 -3.51
C ASN A 64 -4.86 -8.16 -4.51
N TYR A 65 -4.57 -7.40 -5.55
CA TYR A 65 -3.57 -7.76 -6.55
C TYR A 65 -2.15 -7.74 -5.98
N THR A 66 -1.83 -6.84 -5.04
CA THR A 66 -0.53 -6.80 -4.36
C THR A 66 -0.29 -8.06 -3.53
N ILE A 67 -1.33 -8.56 -2.86
CA ILE A 67 -1.28 -9.85 -2.15
C ILE A 67 -0.98 -10.97 -3.15
N GLY A 68 -1.67 -10.99 -4.30
CA GLY A 68 -1.41 -11.93 -5.39
C GLY A 68 0.03 -11.89 -5.88
N TYR A 69 0.58 -10.69 -6.12
CA TYR A 69 1.97 -10.52 -6.53
C TYR A 69 2.95 -11.12 -5.53
N ILE A 70 2.71 -10.92 -4.22
CA ILE A 70 3.55 -11.50 -3.16
C ILE A 70 3.43 -13.03 -3.15
N LEU A 71 2.22 -13.57 -3.26
CA LEU A 71 1.97 -15.02 -3.26
C LEU A 71 2.56 -15.74 -4.48
N LYS A 72 2.66 -15.05 -5.64
CA LYS A 72 3.30 -15.55 -6.87
C LYS A 72 4.84 -15.53 -6.81
N GLN A 73 5.46 -14.87 -5.82
CA GLN A 73 6.92 -14.77 -5.76
C GLN A 73 7.59 -16.13 -5.53
N LYS A 74 8.65 -16.39 -6.29
CA LYS A 74 9.47 -17.61 -6.16
C LYS A 74 10.69 -17.41 -5.25
N SER A 75 11.10 -16.17 -4.99
CA SER A 75 12.30 -15.89 -4.19
C SER A 75 12.05 -16.15 -2.70
N GLU A 76 13.03 -16.77 -2.05
CA GLU A 76 12.99 -17.08 -0.61
C GLU A 76 12.84 -15.82 0.26
N SER A 77 13.25 -14.65 -0.24
CA SER A 77 13.13 -13.37 0.48
C SER A 77 11.70 -13.02 0.87
N TYR A 78 10.69 -13.60 0.19
CA TYR A 78 9.27 -13.34 0.43
C TYR A 78 8.57 -14.44 1.24
N GLN A 79 9.24 -15.54 1.59
CA GLN A 79 8.61 -16.68 2.29
C GLN A 79 7.93 -16.26 3.60
N ASN A 80 8.59 -15.41 4.41
CA ASN A 80 8.01 -14.91 5.66
C ASN A 80 6.72 -14.12 5.44
N ALA A 81 6.69 -13.26 4.40
CA ALA A 81 5.50 -12.51 4.05
C ALA A 81 4.39 -13.45 3.53
N GLN A 82 4.73 -14.43 2.71
CA GLN A 82 3.78 -15.42 2.19
C GLN A 82 3.17 -16.29 3.30
N VAL A 83 3.99 -16.77 4.26
CA VAL A 83 3.51 -17.51 5.43
C VAL A 83 2.55 -16.66 6.25
N PHE A 84 2.89 -15.40 6.48
CA PHE A 84 2.01 -14.46 7.16
C PHE A 84 0.69 -14.28 6.41
N LEU A 85 0.73 -13.94 5.11
CA LEU A 85 -0.45 -13.70 4.29
C LEU A 85 -1.35 -14.92 4.23
N ARG A 86 -0.80 -16.12 3.96
CA ARG A 86 -1.58 -17.38 3.96
C ARG A 86 -2.25 -17.63 5.29
N ARG A 87 -1.60 -17.32 6.41
CA ARG A 87 -2.21 -17.40 7.74
C ARG A 87 -3.38 -16.42 7.88
N MET A 88 -3.21 -15.17 7.47
CA MET A 88 -4.26 -14.15 7.52
C MET A 88 -5.49 -14.57 6.70
N ILE A 89 -5.26 -15.13 5.51
CA ILE A 89 -6.28 -15.65 4.59
C ILE A 89 -7.00 -16.86 5.19
N LYS A 90 -6.25 -17.88 5.61
CA LYS A 90 -6.79 -19.13 6.19
C LYS A 90 -7.64 -18.85 7.43
N GLU A 91 -7.14 -18.00 8.32
CA GLU A 91 -7.77 -17.68 9.60
C GLU A 91 -8.79 -16.54 9.51
N LYS A 92 -9.07 -16.00 8.31
CA LYS A 92 -10.05 -14.92 8.08
C LYS A 92 -9.77 -13.68 8.92
N ARG A 93 -8.48 -13.36 9.13
CA ARG A 93 -8.02 -12.20 9.91
C ARG A 93 -8.11 -10.93 9.08
N PHE A 94 -9.33 -10.49 8.77
CA PHE A 94 -9.57 -9.29 7.95
C PHE A 94 -8.87 -9.33 6.58
N ALA A 95 -8.67 -10.54 6.05
CA ALA A 95 -8.38 -10.78 4.64
C ALA A 95 -9.71 -10.72 3.88
N LEU A 96 -9.89 -9.65 3.10
CA LEU A 96 -11.10 -9.32 2.35
C LEU A 96 -10.84 -9.45 0.84
N PRO A 97 -11.87 -9.62 0.01
CA PRO A 97 -11.71 -9.55 -1.43
C PRO A 97 -11.07 -8.24 -1.92
N ILE A 98 -11.31 -7.09 -1.28
CA ILE A 98 -10.65 -5.83 -1.65
C ILE A 98 -9.15 -5.81 -1.30
N GLY A 99 -8.74 -6.60 -0.30
CA GLY A 99 -7.36 -6.68 0.17
C GLY A 99 -7.24 -7.05 1.64
N LEU A 100 -6.05 -6.84 2.21
CA LEU A 100 -5.75 -7.12 3.60
C LEU A 100 -5.71 -5.81 4.38
N VAL A 101 -6.64 -5.67 5.32
CA VAL A 101 -6.78 -4.47 6.15
C VAL A 101 -6.22 -4.71 7.54
N ALA A 102 -5.79 -3.63 8.20
CA ALA A 102 -5.42 -3.71 9.61
C ALA A 102 -6.66 -4.10 10.45
N PRO A 103 -6.51 -4.91 11.51
CA PRO A 103 -7.65 -5.29 12.33
C PRO A 103 -8.27 -4.08 13.05
N PRO A 104 -9.59 -4.08 13.38
CA PRO A 104 -10.29 -2.94 13.94
C PRO A 104 -9.67 -2.37 15.23
N TRP A 105 -9.17 -3.23 16.11
CA TRP A 105 -8.48 -2.78 17.31
C TRP A 105 -7.24 -1.95 16.99
N TYR A 106 -6.50 -2.30 15.93
CA TYR A 106 -5.30 -1.60 15.50
C TYR A 106 -5.67 -0.25 14.91
N GLN A 107 -6.66 -0.22 14.01
CA GLN A 107 -7.14 1.02 13.41
C GLN A 107 -7.64 1.99 14.47
N LYS A 108 -8.46 1.54 15.43
CA LYS A 108 -8.94 2.37 16.54
C LYS A 108 -7.80 2.90 17.40
N GLU A 109 -6.90 2.04 17.86
CA GLU A 109 -5.74 2.45 18.67
C GLU A 109 -4.88 3.47 17.92
N PHE A 110 -4.65 3.25 16.63
CA PHE A 110 -3.88 4.16 15.79
C PHE A 110 -4.58 5.51 15.63
N LEU A 111 -5.90 5.54 15.39
CA LEU A 111 -6.66 6.78 15.28
C LEU A 111 -6.68 7.58 16.59
N ASP A 112 -6.96 6.91 17.71
CA ASP A 112 -7.12 7.56 19.02
C ASP A 112 -5.78 8.06 19.59
N ASN A 113 -4.67 7.35 19.33
CA ASN A 113 -3.41 7.54 20.04
C ASN A 113 -2.18 7.73 19.13
N LYS A 114 -2.35 8.01 17.83
CA LYS A 114 -1.26 8.10 16.82
C LYS A 114 0.00 8.79 17.33
N ASP A 115 -0.13 10.00 17.86
CA ASP A 115 1.00 10.85 18.25
C ASP A 115 1.79 10.29 19.44
N LYS A 116 1.16 9.43 20.25
CA LYS A 116 1.77 8.80 21.42
C LYS A 116 2.42 7.46 21.08
N ILE A 117 1.89 6.72 20.10
CA ILE A 117 2.30 5.33 19.85
C ILE A 117 3.13 5.14 18.57
N PHE A 118 2.99 6.02 17.58
CA PHE A 118 3.69 5.88 16.30
C PHE A 118 5.20 6.06 16.47
N GLY A 119 5.92 5.01 16.08
CA GLY A 119 7.35 4.81 16.22
C GLY A 119 7.79 4.52 17.66
N LYS A 120 6.86 4.34 18.60
CA LYS A 120 7.16 4.22 20.04
C LYS A 120 6.64 2.93 20.67
N SER A 121 5.61 2.30 20.10
CA SER A 121 4.98 1.13 20.67
C SER A 121 5.21 -0.13 19.83
N GLU A 122 5.79 -1.17 20.43
CA GLU A 122 5.94 -2.48 19.80
C GLU A 122 4.60 -3.15 19.49
N LYS A 123 3.54 -2.82 20.25
CA LYS A 123 2.17 -3.27 19.96
C LYS A 123 1.70 -2.87 18.57
N MET A 124 2.25 -1.77 18.04
CA MET A 124 1.90 -1.23 16.73
C MET A 124 2.83 -1.70 15.61
N LEU A 125 3.79 -2.57 15.91
CA LEU A 125 4.78 -3.04 14.95
C LEU A 125 4.11 -3.63 13.71
N CYS A 126 4.56 -3.17 12.54
CA CYS A 126 4.08 -3.65 11.25
C CYS A 126 4.31 -5.16 11.15
N PRO A 127 3.29 -5.95 10.75
CA PRO A 127 3.44 -7.41 10.67
C PRO A 127 4.46 -7.87 9.62
N TYR A 128 4.83 -7.00 8.68
CA TYR A 128 5.81 -7.27 7.65
C TYR A 128 7.24 -6.86 8.05
N TYR A 129 7.42 -6.26 9.23
CA TYR A 129 8.74 -5.91 9.74
C TYR A 129 9.43 -7.14 10.32
N GLN A 130 10.63 -7.42 9.83
CA GLN A 130 11.45 -8.55 10.25
C GLN A 130 12.42 -8.05 11.33
N THR A 131 12.07 -8.26 12.60
CA THR A 131 12.86 -7.76 13.73
C THR A 131 14.28 -8.30 13.75
N ALA A 132 14.49 -9.57 13.37
CA ALA A 132 15.80 -10.21 13.33
C ALA A 132 16.79 -9.52 12.37
N THR A 133 16.31 -9.04 11.22
CA THR A 133 17.12 -8.40 10.16
C THR A 133 16.92 -6.89 10.08
N GLN A 134 16.00 -6.34 10.89
CA GLN A 134 15.53 -4.96 10.85
C GLN A 134 15.12 -4.48 9.44
N SER A 135 14.50 -5.36 8.65
CA SER A 135 14.11 -5.13 7.25
C SER A 135 12.59 -5.30 7.02
N CYS A 136 12.10 -4.82 5.89
CA CYS A 136 10.72 -5.04 5.46
C CYS A 136 10.63 -6.29 4.58
N GLY A 137 9.85 -7.28 5.00
CA GLY A 137 9.64 -8.53 4.25
C GLY A 137 8.83 -8.36 2.96
N ILE A 138 8.19 -7.20 2.77
CA ILE A 138 7.45 -6.85 1.55
C ILE A 138 8.02 -5.62 0.86
N TRP A 139 9.31 -5.29 1.03
CA TRP A 139 9.87 -4.02 0.57
C TRP A 139 9.55 -3.68 -0.90
N ARG A 140 9.61 -4.68 -1.80
CA ARG A 140 9.29 -4.54 -3.24
C ARG A 140 7.79 -4.56 -3.58
N PHE A 141 6.93 -4.76 -2.59
CA PHE A 141 5.47 -4.81 -2.71
C PHE A 141 4.77 -3.93 -1.66
N ARG A 142 5.50 -2.96 -1.09
CA ARG A 142 4.95 -2.07 -0.07
C ARG A 142 3.93 -1.13 -0.71
N GLY A 143 2.86 -0.81 0.02
CA GLY A 143 1.80 0.04 -0.51
C GLY A 143 2.22 1.50 -0.67
N SER A 144 1.29 2.33 -1.15
CA SER A 144 1.46 3.78 -1.36
C SER A 144 2.15 4.47 -0.19
N VAL A 145 1.56 4.41 1.01
CA VAL A 145 2.07 5.07 2.22
C VAL A 145 3.52 4.71 2.51
N CYS A 146 3.88 3.42 2.56
CA CYS A 146 5.26 3.03 2.87
C CYS A 146 6.24 3.30 1.72
N THR A 147 5.75 3.44 0.48
CA THR A 147 6.57 3.83 -0.67
C THR A 147 6.90 5.32 -0.62
N SER A 148 5.95 6.15 -0.20
CA SER A 148 6.04 7.62 -0.18
C SER A 148 6.46 8.21 1.16
N PHE A 149 6.49 7.45 2.26
CA PHE A 149 6.69 8.04 3.59
C PHE A 149 8.12 8.52 3.84
N TYR A 150 8.33 9.83 3.81
CA TYR A 150 9.58 10.49 4.21
C TYR A 150 9.30 11.60 5.22
N CYS A 151 9.51 11.32 6.51
CA CYS A 151 9.27 12.30 7.59
C CYS A 151 10.11 13.59 7.46
N LYS A 152 11.30 13.48 6.83
CA LYS A 152 12.18 14.59 6.45
C LYS A 152 12.76 14.33 5.07
N SER A 153 12.75 15.37 4.23
CA SER A 153 13.35 15.30 2.91
C SER A 153 14.71 16.02 2.82
N SER A 154 15.65 15.43 2.07
CA SER A 154 16.88 16.04 1.58
C SER A 154 16.60 17.36 0.86
N TYR A 155 15.46 17.45 0.15
CA TYR A 155 15.05 18.58 -0.70
C TYR A 155 14.05 19.52 0.00
N ALA A 156 14.00 19.48 1.32
CA ALA A 156 13.12 20.31 2.16
C ALA A 156 11.64 20.23 1.71
N GLN A 157 10.95 21.36 1.61
CA GLN A 157 9.52 21.41 1.27
C GLN A 157 9.20 20.83 -0.11
N LYS A 158 10.10 21.00 -1.10
CA LYS A 158 9.89 20.48 -2.46
C LYS A 158 9.85 18.95 -2.47
N GLY A 159 10.77 18.30 -1.77
CA GLY A 159 10.76 16.85 -1.64
C GLY A 159 9.58 16.34 -0.83
N GLN A 160 9.21 17.04 0.25
CA GLN A 160 7.98 16.70 0.99
C GLN A 160 6.73 16.74 0.12
N LEU A 161 6.61 17.76 -0.74
CA LEU A 161 5.49 17.89 -1.67
C LEU A 161 5.50 16.79 -2.72
N PHE A 162 6.66 16.46 -3.27
CA PHE A 162 6.81 15.34 -4.21
C PHE A 162 6.35 14.02 -3.60
N TRP A 163 6.85 13.68 -2.41
CA TRP A 163 6.48 12.44 -1.72
C TRP A 163 4.99 12.41 -1.37
N LYS A 164 4.41 13.55 -0.98
CA LYS A 164 2.96 13.65 -0.75
C LYS A 164 2.15 13.42 -2.03
N HIS A 165 2.54 14.00 -3.16
CA HIS A 165 1.84 13.77 -4.43
C HIS A 165 2.04 12.35 -4.95
N LEU A 166 3.18 11.72 -4.65
CA LEU A 166 3.39 10.31 -4.94
C LEU A 166 2.44 9.44 -4.13
N GLU A 167 2.29 9.73 -2.83
CA GLU A 167 1.30 9.06 -1.98
C GLU A 167 -0.11 9.19 -2.55
N ASP A 168 -0.53 10.42 -2.85
CA ASP A 168 -1.89 10.69 -3.34
C ASP A 168 -2.19 9.94 -4.63
N TYR A 169 -1.28 9.99 -5.59
CA TYR A 169 -1.43 9.28 -6.85
C TYR A 169 -1.44 7.75 -6.65
N LEU A 170 -0.51 7.21 -5.87
CA LEU A 170 -0.44 5.76 -5.65
C LEU A 170 -1.63 5.25 -4.86
N SER A 171 -2.06 5.94 -3.80
CA SER A 171 -3.22 5.51 -3.00
C SER A 171 -4.50 5.51 -3.84
N TYR A 172 -4.69 6.52 -4.69
CA TYR A 172 -5.81 6.56 -5.62
C TYR A 172 -5.76 5.41 -6.62
N LEU A 173 -4.60 5.19 -7.25
CA LEU A 173 -4.39 4.13 -8.22
C LEU A 173 -4.59 2.73 -7.60
N GLU A 174 -4.03 2.50 -6.41
CA GLU A 174 -4.18 1.25 -5.65
C GLU A 174 -5.65 0.93 -5.41
N MET A 175 -6.42 1.92 -4.97
CA MET A 175 -7.85 1.73 -4.70
C MET A 175 -8.63 1.46 -5.98
N ALA A 176 -8.42 2.28 -7.02
CA ALA A 176 -9.12 2.13 -8.29
C ALA A 176 -8.87 0.76 -8.93
N LEU A 177 -7.64 0.24 -8.87
CA LEU A 177 -7.32 -1.11 -9.35
C LEU A 177 -7.91 -2.21 -8.47
N ALA A 178 -7.88 -2.05 -7.14
CA ALA A 178 -8.47 -3.02 -6.22
C ALA A 178 -9.98 -3.15 -6.41
N GLU A 179 -10.66 -2.02 -6.65
CA GLU A 179 -12.08 -1.95 -6.97
C GLU A 179 -12.40 -2.56 -8.34
N GLU A 180 -11.60 -2.27 -9.36
CA GLU A 180 -11.80 -2.85 -10.71
C GLU A 180 -11.67 -4.38 -10.69
N VAL A 181 -10.73 -4.93 -9.92
CA VAL A 181 -10.62 -6.38 -9.69
C VAL A 181 -11.92 -6.95 -9.13
N LEU A 182 -12.58 -6.25 -8.20
CA LEU A 182 -13.86 -6.69 -7.63
C LEU A 182 -14.97 -6.66 -8.68
N VAL A 183 -15.05 -5.60 -9.48
CA VAL A 183 -16.02 -5.50 -10.57
C VAL A 183 -15.83 -6.65 -11.58
N TYR A 184 -14.58 -6.93 -11.96
CA TYR A 184 -14.24 -8.04 -12.86
C TYR A 184 -14.62 -9.42 -12.31
N HIS A 185 -14.63 -9.57 -10.98
CA HIS A 185 -15.01 -10.80 -10.28
C HIS A 185 -16.46 -10.81 -9.76
N ASP A 186 -17.36 -10.09 -10.45
CA ASP A 186 -18.81 -10.08 -10.20
C ASP A 186 -19.22 -9.61 -8.79
N TYR A 187 -18.49 -8.64 -8.23
CA TYR A 187 -18.93 -7.91 -7.05
C TYR A 187 -19.77 -6.71 -7.46
N SER A 188 -20.97 -6.61 -6.90
CA SER A 188 -21.85 -5.46 -7.11
C SER A 188 -21.31 -4.21 -6.39
N PRO A 189 -21.73 -2.99 -6.81
CA PRO A 189 -21.35 -1.75 -6.13
C PRO A 189 -21.67 -1.75 -4.62
N ARG A 190 -22.76 -2.42 -4.21
CA ARG A 190 -23.10 -2.56 -2.79
C ARG A 190 -22.09 -3.44 -2.05
N GLU A 191 -21.70 -4.56 -2.63
CA GLU A 191 -20.72 -5.48 -2.02
C GLU A 191 -19.30 -4.88 -1.98
N LEU A 192 -18.96 -4.04 -2.95
CA LEU A 192 -17.75 -3.23 -2.92
C LEU A 192 -17.81 -2.20 -1.77
N SER A 193 -18.91 -1.44 -1.67
CA SER A 193 -19.11 -0.46 -0.59
C SER A 193 -19.02 -1.10 0.79
N GLU A 194 -19.60 -2.29 0.98
CA GLU A 194 -19.51 -3.03 2.25
C GLU A 194 -18.06 -3.38 2.65
N GLN A 195 -17.15 -3.51 1.68
CA GLN A 195 -15.73 -3.78 1.94
C GLN A 195 -14.95 -2.51 2.27
N LEU A 196 -15.32 -1.36 1.67
CA LEU A 196 -14.71 -0.07 1.97
C LEU A 196 -14.93 0.37 3.42
N ASP A 197 -16.03 -0.04 4.05
CA ASP A 197 -16.31 0.20 5.47
C ASP A 197 -15.21 -0.35 6.41
N PHE A 198 -14.44 -1.35 5.96
CA PHE A 198 -13.33 -1.92 6.74
C PHE A 198 -12.01 -1.14 6.63
N LEU A 199 -11.89 -0.27 5.62
CA LEU A 199 -10.71 0.56 5.40
C LEU A 199 -10.79 1.88 6.16
N ASN A 200 -11.99 2.44 6.25
CA ASN A 200 -12.27 3.69 6.94
C ASN A 200 -13.14 3.41 8.16
N ILE A 201 -12.56 2.74 9.16
CA ILE A 201 -13.31 2.43 10.38
C ILE A 201 -13.71 3.74 11.06
N ASP A 202 -15.00 3.98 11.08
CA ASP A 202 -15.63 4.85 12.04
C ASP A 202 -15.87 4.04 13.33
N PRO A 203 -15.11 4.30 14.41
CA PRO A 203 -15.21 3.53 15.65
C PRO A 203 -16.58 3.67 16.34
N ASP A 204 -17.37 4.66 15.98
CA ASP A 204 -18.70 4.91 16.54
C ASP A 204 -19.82 4.19 15.77
N GLN A 205 -19.51 3.61 14.60
CA GLN A 205 -20.46 2.75 13.89
C GLN A 205 -20.70 1.43 14.63
N MET A 206 -21.98 1.16 14.93
CA MET A 206 -22.44 0.04 15.75
C MET A 206 -21.98 -1.35 15.26
N ASN A 207 -21.82 -1.53 13.95
CA ASN A 207 -21.40 -2.81 13.36
C ASN A 207 -19.90 -3.07 13.54
N LEU A 208 -19.07 -2.03 13.54
CA LEU A 208 -17.62 -2.12 13.68
C LEU A 208 -17.17 -2.20 15.15
N LYS A 209 -17.93 -1.59 16.07
CA LYS A 209 -17.71 -1.73 17.53
C LYS A 209 -17.70 -3.20 17.98
N LYS A 210 -18.54 -4.05 17.35
CA LYS A 210 -18.59 -5.50 17.63
C LYS A 210 -17.32 -6.24 17.20
N LEU A 211 -16.50 -5.65 16.33
CA LEU A 211 -15.26 -6.25 15.81
C LEU A 211 -14.00 -5.78 16.56
N LEU A 212 -14.08 -4.78 17.43
CA LEU A 212 -12.92 -4.21 18.16
C LEU A 212 -12.18 -5.23 19.06
N GLY A 213 -12.81 -6.34 19.43
CA GLY A 213 -12.17 -7.44 20.18
C GLY A 213 -11.87 -8.69 19.34
N GLN A 214 -12.20 -8.68 18.05
CA GLN A 214 -12.14 -9.87 17.22
C GLN A 214 -10.79 -9.96 16.49
N LYS A 215 -10.22 -11.17 16.50
CA LYS A 215 -8.99 -11.48 15.75
C LYS A 215 -9.28 -11.74 14.27
N SER A 216 -10.49 -12.18 13.96
CA SER A 216 -10.94 -12.58 12.63
C SER A 216 -12.39 -12.18 12.40
N LEU A 217 -12.80 -12.18 11.14
CA LEU A 217 -14.19 -11.94 10.77
C LEU A 217 -15.07 -13.12 11.22
N PRO A 218 -16.29 -12.85 11.71
CA PRO A 218 -17.29 -13.88 11.91
C PRO A 218 -17.51 -14.69 10.63
N ILE A 219 -17.56 -16.01 10.72
CA ILE A 219 -17.70 -16.90 9.55
C ILE A 219 -18.88 -16.52 8.64
N PRO A 220 -20.09 -16.19 9.14
CA PRO A 220 -21.20 -15.77 8.28
C PRO A 220 -20.88 -14.52 7.46
N GLN A 221 -20.21 -13.54 8.08
CA GLN A 221 -19.79 -12.31 7.42
C GLN A 221 -18.69 -12.58 6.40
N ALA A 222 -17.69 -13.39 6.75
CA ALA A 222 -16.62 -13.78 5.83
C ALA A 222 -17.17 -14.54 4.61
N LYS A 223 -18.10 -15.49 4.81
CA LYS A 223 -18.77 -16.20 3.71
C LYS A 223 -19.53 -15.24 2.78
N LYS A 224 -20.26 -14.28 3.37
CA LYS A 224 -20.99 -13.25 2.60
C LYS A 224 -20.03 -12.44 1.73
N LEU A 225 -18.94 -11.96 2.32
CA LEU A 225 -17.95 -11.14 1.61
C LEU A 225 -17.24 -11.94 0.51
N TRP A 226 -16.87 -13.20 0.76
CA TRP A 226 -16.11 -13.99 -0.22
C TRP A 226 -16.97 -14.66 -1.30
N LYS A 227 -18.30 -14.68 -1.18
CA LYS A 227 -19.24 -15.23 -2.18
C LYS A 227 -18.76 -16.60 -2.71
N HIS A 228 -18.63 -16.73 -4.04
CA HIS A 228 -18.20 -17.94 -4.73
C HIS A 228 -16.68 -18.23 -4.60
N TYR A 229 -15.92 -17.29 -4.05
CA TYR A 229 -14.51 -17.46 -3.68
C TYR A 229 -14.30 -17.90 -2.23
N TRP A 230 -15.36 -18.19 -1.47
CA TRP A 230 -15.22 -18.81 -0.15
C TRP A 230 -14.42 -20.12 -0.27
N GLN A 231 -13.39 -20.28 0.58
CA GLN A 231 -12.39 -21.37 0.52
C GLN A 231 -11.49 -21.38 -0.72
N LYS A 232 -11.56 -20.36 -1.57
CA LYS A 232 -10.69 -20.12 -2.73
C LYS A 232 -10.05 -18.74 -2.66
N GLU A 233 -9.81 -18.25 -1.45
CA GLU A 233 -9.37 -16.86 -1.24
C GLU A 233 -7.95 -16.62 -1.77
N GLU A 234 -7.03 -17.60 -1.63
CA GLU A 234 -5.68 -17.52 -2.22
C GLU A 234 -5.74 -17.50 -3.75
N GLU A 235 -6.63 -18.31 -4.35
CA GLU A 235 -6.86 -18.32 -5.80
C GLU A 235 -7.36 -16.95 -6.29
N PHE A 236 -8.29 -16.33 -5.56
CA PHE A 236 -8.80 -14.99 -5.89
C PHE A 236 -7.67 -13.95 -5.95
N TYR A 237 -6.79 -13.90 -4.94
CA TYR A 237 -5.69 -12.92 -4.94
C TYR A 237 -4.71 -13.15 -6.09
N ILE A 238 -4.40 -14.40 -6.42
CA ILE A 238 -3.54 -14.73 -7.57
C ILE A 238 -4.20 -14.23 -8.88
N LYS A 239 -5.50 -14.49 -9.05
CA LYS A 239 -6.28 -13.98 -10.21
C LYS A 239 -6.34 -12.45 -10.26
N ALA A 240 -6.42 -11.79 -9.11
CA ALA A 240 -6.35 -10.32 -9.04
C ALA A 240 -5.03 -9.77 -9.60
N ALA A 241 -3.90 -10.41 -9.26
CA ALA A 241 -2.60 -10.02 -9.81
C ALA A 241 -2.51 -10.28 -11.32
N GLU A 242 -3.06 -11.40 -11.80
CA GLU A 242 -3.10 -11.73 -13.23
C GLU A 242 -3.96 -10.75 -14.02
N PHE A 243 -5.13 -10.40 -13.51
CA PHE A 243 -6.00 -9.38 -14.10
C PHE A 243 -5.27 -8.04 -14.27
N VAL A 244 -4.60 -7.57 -13.21
CA VAL A 244 -3.88 -6.30 -13.25
C VAL A 244 -2.67 -6.33 -14.19
N ASP A 245 -1.97 -7.48 -14.30
CA ASP A 245 -0.88 -7.67 -15.27
C ASP A 245 -1.37 -7.59 -16.73
N GLU A 246 -2.61 -8.01 -16.99
CA GLU A 246 -3.20 -8.09 -18.32
C GLU A 246 -3.92 -6.80 -18.77
N LEU A 247 -4.09 -5.83 -17.85
CA LEU A 247 -4.79 -4.57 -18.16
C LEU A 247 -4.07 -3.78 -19.27
N PRO A 248 -4.75 -3.49 -20.41
CA PRO A 248 -4.23 -2.59 -21.42
C PRO A 248 -4.05 -1.17 -20.86
N LEU A 249 -3.03 -0.45 -21.34
CA LEU A 249 -2.77 0.95 -20.96
C LEU A 249 -4.00 1.87 -21.16
N LYS A 250 -4.85 1.57 -22.14
CA LYS A 250 -6.09 2.33 -22.36
C LYS A 250 -7.07 2.16 -21.19
N GLN A 251 -7.27 0.93 -20.70
CA GLN A 251 -8.14 0.66 -19.56
C GLN A 251 -7.58 1.26 -18.28
N ILE A 252 -6.27 1.19 -18.07
CA ILE A 252 -5.60 1.85 -16.93
C ILE A 252 -5.95 3.35 -16.89
N LYS A 253 -5.94 4.04 -18.03
CA LYS A 253 -6.32 5.46 -18.12
C LYS A 253 -7.80 5.70 -17.82
N GLU A 254 -8.67 4.80 -18.28
CA GLU A 254 -10.11 4.87 -18.00
C GLU A 254 -10.39 4.70 -16.50
N ILE A 255 -9.75 3.73 -15.85
CA ILE A 255 -9.80 3.49 -14.39
C ILE A 255 -9.30 4.71 -13.62
N GLN A 256 -8.21 5.34 -14.08
CA GLN A 256 -7.67 6.55 -13.45
C GLN A 256 -8.65 7.73 -13.52
N GLY A 257 -9.36 7.88 -14.63
CA GLY A 257 -10.27 9.00 -14.86
C GLY A 257 -9.58 10.37 -14.78
N ALA A 258 -10.38 11.42 -14.63
CA ALA A 258 -9.88 12.80 -14.56
C ALA A 258 -9.05 13.06 -13.29
N LEU A 259 -9.48 12.52 -12.14
CA LEU A 259 -8.80 12.71 -10.87
C LEU A 259 -7.41 12.05 -10.87
N GLY A 260 -7.30 10.79 -11.32
CA GLY A 260 -5.99 10.13 -11.42
C GLY A 260 -5.03 10.86 -12.36
N THR A 261 -5.56 11.43 -13.45
CA THR A 261 -4.77 12.25 -14.38
C THR A 261 -4.26 13.54 -13.73
N ASP A 262 -5.10 14.25 -12.98
CA ASP A 262 -4.72 15.46 -12.24
C ASP A 262 -3.66 15.16 -11.15
N LEU A 263 -3.84 14.06 -10.41
CA LEU A 263 -2.86 13.62 -9.40
C LEU A 263 -1.51 13.28 -10.02
N LEU A 264 -1.51 12.57 -11.16
CA LEU A 264 -0.28 12.27 -11.89
C LEU A 264 0.41 13.55 -12.38
N GLN A 265 -0.36 14.51 -12.91
CA GLN A 265 0.18 15.79 -13.37
C GLN A 265 0.85 16.56 -12.22
N LYS A 266 0.21 16.66 -11.05
CA LYS A 266 0.78 17.28 -9.85
C LYS A 266 2.07 16.59 -9.39
N LEU A 267 2.11 15.26 -9.46
CA LEU A 267 3.32 14.49 -9.16
C LEU A 267 4.46 14.82 -10.13
N LEU A 268 4.20 14.85 -11.43
CA LEU A 268 5.20 15.19 -12.44
C LEU A 268 5.72 16.63 -12.28
N GLU A 269 4.84 17.59 -11.99
CA GLU A 269 5.26 18.97 -11.71
C GLU A 269 6.13 19.09 -10.46
N ALA A 270 5.84 18.30 -9.41
CA ALA A 270 6.67 18.28 -8.21
C ALA A 270 8.03 17.61 -8.46
N ARG A 271 8.09 16.57 -9.29
CA ARG A 271 9.34 15.96 -9.76
C ARG A 271 10.20 17.01 -10.48
N ASP A 272 9.64 17.73 -11.45
CA ASP A 272 10.39 18.70 -12.26
C ASP A 272 10.99 19.82 -11.39
N LYS A 273 10.27 20.23 -10.32
CA LYS A 273 10.77 21.20 -9.34
C LYS A 273 11.99 20.70 -8.54
N ILE A 274 12.15 19.39 -8.38
CA ILE A 274 13.34 18.77 -7.75
C ILE A 274 14.50 18.72 -8.73
N GLU A 275 14.27 18.30 -9.97
CA GLU A 275 15.33 18.24 -10.99
C GLU A 275 15.98 19.60 -11.23
N ILE A 276 15.17 20.67 -11.26
CA ILE A 276 15.68 22.05 -11.37
C ILE A 276 16.61 22.42 -10.20
N CYS A 277 16.37 21.89 -8.99
CA CYS A 277 17.26 22.13 -7.84
C CYS A 277 18.56 21.34 -7.91
N GLN A 278 18.58 20.19 -8.59
CA GLN A 278 19.78 19.36 -8.72
C GLN A 278 20.74 19.90 -9.77
N ASN A 279 20.22 20.67 -10.74
CA ASN A 279 20.98 21.26 -11.84
C ASN A 279 21.47 22.70 -11.55
N LYS A 280 21.28 23.22 -10.33
CA LYS A 280 21.75 24.53 -9.87
C LYS A 280 22.80 24.36 -8.77
#